data_AF-A0A3A9ASC2-F1
#
_entry.id   AF-A0A3A9ASC2-F1
#
_cell.length_a   1.000
_cell.length_b   1.000
_cell.length_c   1.000
_cell.angle_alpha   90.00
_cell.angle_beta   90.00
_cell.angle_gamma   90.00
#
_symmetry.space_group_name_H-M   'P 1'
#
loop_
_entity.id
_entity.type
_entity.pdbx_description
1 polymer ?
#
loop_
_entity_poly.entity_id
_entity_poly.type
_entity_poly.pdbx_seq_one_letter_code
_entity_poly.pdbx_strand_id
1 'polypeptide(L)'
;MKKKKASPRHVAYGDGEFNFEELPLPVVLYPPHYGAFFAFKKSVGDKNVYLCSCSKKAVINFIDLVKNSSQSEYNKEITYYHYFPIDFLNNIFKWDASYAETIINNKDEIFKDNLCHSCNLKTPKYDYCIPMYGSKFKREYGWYILQKELELGILYPTFLLDQVPNDIISQVLSLIELTSLKEMTPEQAKEHSSLYKQIKNFAENAVREHFGAKKIGQQWNSETNLYKIISQIYVNEKIYFHYRPEWLDGLEIDIYIPELNLAIEYQGIQHYKPLKHWGGEEGFVTRRANDIRKKKLCQVHGTKLIEFSYLEKITEELVAQKLEPYIAQL
;
A
#
# COMPACT_ATOMS: atom_id res chain seq x y z
N MET A 1 -22.27 -3.38 24.34
CA MET A 1 -21.70 -2.01 24.31
C MET A 1 -21.36 -1.66 22.86
N LYS A 2 -22.01 -0.63 22.27
CA LYS A 2 -21.65 -0.16 20.92
C LYS A 2 -20.20 0.37 20.96
N LYS A 3 -19.28 -0.23 20.20
CA LYS A 3 -17.90 0.29 20.03
C LYS A 3 -18.00 1.78 19.70
N LYS A 4 -17.50 2.66 20.58
CA LYS A 4 -17.36 4.08 20.28
C LYS A 4 -16.57 4.19 18.98
N LYS A 5 -17.16 4.76 17.92
CA LYS A 5 -16.41 5.08 16.70
C LYS A 5 -15.24 5.97 17.12
N ALA A 6 -14.02 5.53 16.84
CA ALA A 6 -12.84 6.35 17.05
C ALA A 6 -13.03 7.69 16.35
N SER A 7 -12.67 8.79 17.01
CA SER A 7 -12.69 10.11 16.39
C SER A 7 -11.81 10.09 15.13
N PRO A 8 -12.19 10.78 14.04
CA PRO A 8 -11.35 10.87 12.86
C PRO A 8 -9.98 11.44 13.22
N ARG A 9 -8.92 10.89 12.62
CA ARG A 9 -7.57 11.44 12.73
C ARG A 9 -7.54 12.83 12.09
N HIS A 10 -6.78 13.74 12.68
CA HIS A 10 -6.58 15.08 12.11
C HIS A 10 -5.89 14.95 10.75
N VAL A 11 -6.31 15.75 9.77
CA VAL A 11 -5.71 15.76 8.42
C VAL A 11 -4.72 16.92 8.37
N ALA A 12 -3.46 16.63 8.01
CA ALA A 12 -2.49 17.70 7.88
C ALA A 12 -2.80 18.52 6.63
N TYR A 13 -3.05 19.81 6.83
CA TYR A 13 -3.48 20.73 5.78
C TYR A 13 -2.80 22.09 5.90
N GLY A 14 -2.51 22.54 7.13
CA GLY A 14 -2.07 23.90 7.40
C GLY A 14 -0.57 24.12 7.19
N ASP A 15 -0.21 25.36 6.88
CA ASP A 15 1.17 25.80 6.93
C ASP A 15 1.67 25.81 8.38
N GLY A 16 2.89 25.31 8.61
CA GLY A 16 3.52 25.27 9.93
C GLY A 16 2.94 24.21 10.87
N GLU A 17 2.18 23.25 10.34
CA GLU A 17 1.58 22.19 11.14
C GLU A 17 2.65 21.20 11.63
N PHE A 18 2.61 20.89 12.93
CA PHE A 18 3.55 19.93 13.52
C PHE A 18 2.87 19.03 14.56
N ASN A 19 3.57 17.97 14.93
CA ASN A 19 3.17 17.09 16.02
C ASN A 19 4.36 16.51 16.78
N PHE A 20 4.10 16.07 18.00
CA PHE A 20 5.02 15.23 18.76
C PHE A 20 4.76 13.76 18.44
N GLU A 21 5.80 13.07 17.98
CA GLU A 21 5.77 11.66 17.62
C GLU A 21 6.97 10.92 18.20
N GLU A 22 6.82 9.62 18.41
CA GLU A 22 7.89 8.79 18.97
C GLU A 22 8.94 8.43 17.89
N LEU A 23 9.67 9.43 17.43
CA LEU A 23 10.77 9.31 16.47
C LEU A 23 12.06 9.85 17.08
N PRO A 24 13.25 9.57 16.51
CA PRO A 24 14.52 10.04 17.07
C PRO A 24 14.58 11.56 17.28
N LEU A 25 13.94 12.31 16.39
CA LEU A 25 13.62 13.72 16.57
C LEU A 25 12.09 13.85 16.71
N PRO A 26 11.58 14.21 17.90
CA PRO A 26 10.17 14.02 18.22
C PRO A 26 9.25 15.08 17.62
N VAL A 27 9.76 16.24 17.20
CA VAL A 27 8.94 17.27 16.57
C VAL A 27 8.95 17.05 15.06
N VAL A 28 7.82 16.57 14.55
CA VAL A 28 7.60 16.30 13.14
C VAL A 28 6.83 17.45 12.52
N LEU A 29 7.43 18.12 11.55
CA LEU A 29 6.81 19.16 10.73
C LEU A 29 6.18 18.50 9.52
N TYR A 30 4.87 18.64 9.39
CA TYR A 30 4.11 18.13 8.26
C TYR A 30 4.17 19.15 7.12
N PRO A 31 4.31 18.72 5.86
CA PRO A 31 4.12 19.63 4.74
C PRO A 31 2.63 20.01 4.64
N PRO A 32 2.29 21.11 3.95
CA PRO A 32 0.90 21.52 3.79
C PRO A 32 0.11 20.52 2.93
N HIS A 33 -1.17 20.82 2.71
CA HIS A 33 -2.10 19.91 2.04
C HIS A 33 -1.54 19.30 0.75
N TYR A 34 -1.49 17.96 0.70
CA TYR A 34 -0.93 17.18 -0.40
C TYR A 34 0.56 17.39 -0.71
N GLY A 35 1.34 17.89 0.25
CA GLY A 35 2.80 17.96 0.15
C GLY A 35 3.49 16.62 0.35
N ALA A 36 4.82 16.60 0.23
CA ALA A 36 5.59 15.36 0.19
C ALA A 36 6.50 15.18 1.40
N PHE A 37 7.30 16.19 1.74
CA PHE A 37 8.46 16.02 2.61
C PHE A 37 8.15 16.41 4.05
N PHE A 38 8.49 15.52 4.98
CA PHE A 38 8.53 15.86 6.40
C PHE A 38 9.85 16.51 6.75
N ALA A 39 9.83 17.35 7.77
CA ALA A 39 11.03 17.83 8.42
C ALA A 39 10.99 17.57 9.93
N PHE A 40 12.15 17.53 10.58
CA PHE A 40 12.29 17.01 11.94
C PHE A 40 13.15 17.92 12.80
N LYS A 41 12.74 18.11 14.06
CA LYS A 41 13.45 18.93 15.05
C LYS A 41 13.52 18.23 16.40
N LYS A 42 14.54 18.55 17.20
CA LYS A 42 14.70 18.01 18.56
C LYS A 42 13.64 18.55 19.52
N SER A 43 13.28 19.82 19.37
CA SER A 43 12.25 20.50 20.15
C SER A 43 11.65 21.66 19.33
N VAL A 44 10.51 22.19 19.77
CA VAL A 44 9.80 23.27 19.06
C VAL A 44 10.70 24.50 18.87
N GLY A 45 11.47 24.86 19.91
CA GLY A 45 12.39 26.00 19.89
C GLY A 45 13.77 25.74 19.26
N ASP A 46 14.07 24.51 18.82
CA ASP A 46 15.32 24.23 18.12
C ASP A 46 15.36 25.01 16.80
N LYS A 47 16.52 25.55 16.43
CA LYS A 47 16.70 26.24 15.15
C LYS A 47 17.09 25.26 14.05
N ASN A 48 17.63 24.10 14.38
CA ASN A 48 18.04 23.15 13.36
C ASN A 48 16.84 22.32 12.92
N VAL A 49 16.64 22.25 11.60
CA VAL A 49 15.58 21.49 10.96
C VAL A 49 16.21 20.54 9.95
N TYR A 50 15.85 19.25 10.05
CA TYR A 50 16.47 18.20 9.25
C TYR A 50 15.45 17.48 8.38
N LEU A 51 15.93 16.95 7.26
CA LEU A 51 15.20 15.96 6.45
C LEU A 51 15.77 14.57 6.74
N CYS A 52 14.95 13.53 6.56
CA CYS A 52 15.44 12.16 6.68
C CYS A 52 16.25 11.76 5.43
N SER A 53 17.44 11.19 5.59
CA SER A 53 18.29 10.79 4.45
C SER A 53 17.61 9.85 3.45
N CYS A 54 16.62 9.06 3.88
CA CYS A 54 15.87 8.18 2.97
C CYS A 54 15.07 8.97 1.91
N SER A 55 14.76 10.24 2.13
CA SER A 55 14.08 11.10 1.15
C SER A 55 15.05 11.86 0.24
N LYS A 56 16.37 11.76 0.45
CA LYS A 56 17.38 12.55 -0.28
C LYS A 56 17.25 12.41 -1.79
N LYS A 57 17.09 11.18 -2.30
CA LYS A 57 16.88 10.94 -3.73
C LYS A 57 15.60 11.60 -4.25
N ALA A 58 14.49 11.46 -3.53
CA ALA A 58 13.21 12.09 -3.88
C ALA A 58 13.30 13.62 -3.90
N VAL A 59 14.02 14.23 -2.95
CA VAL A 59 14.25 15.68 -2.91
C VAL A 59 15.10 16.16 -4.09
N ILE A 60 16.19 15.46 -4.40
CA ILE A 60 17.06 15.83 -5.54
C ILE A 60 16.27 15.73 -6.85
N ASN A 61 15.56 14.61 -7.06
CA ASN A 61 14.73 14.44 -8.24
C ASN A 61 13.61 15.49 -8.30
N PHE A 62 13.00 15.85 -7.17
CA PHE A 62 12.01 16.93 -7.12
C PHE A 62 12.59 18.26 -7.62
N ILE A 63 13.81 18.62 -7.19
CA ILE A 63 14.48 19.84 -7.64
C ILE A 63 14.66 19.82 -9.16
N ASP A 64 15.15 18.70 -9.71
CA ASP A 64 15.34 18.54 -11.15
C ASP A 64 14.02 18.53 -11.93
N LEU A 65 12.97 17.91 -11.39
CA LEU A 65 11.62 17.91 -11.97
C LEU A 65 11.03 19.32 -12.01
N VAL A 66 11.12 20.09 -10.92
CA VAL A 66 10.63 21.48 -10.86
C VAL A 66 11.42 22.36 -11.83
N LYS A 67 12.76 22.20 -11.87
CA LYS A 67 13.63 22.93 -12.80
C LYS A 67 13.25 22.70 -14.26
N ASN A 68 12.97 21.44 -14.63
CA ASN A 68 12.59 21.02 -15.98
C ASN A 68 11.09 21.19 -16.30
N SER A 69 10.29 21.65 -15.34
CA SER A 69 8.87 21.93 -15.58
C SER A 69 8.68 23.17 -16.48
N SER A 70 7.56 23.21 -17.21
CA SER A 70 7.19 24.34 -18.06
C SER A 70 6.67 25.57 -17.29
N GLN A 71 6.78 25.55 -15.96
CA GLN A 71 6.28 26.61 -15.08
C GLN A 71 7.18 27.86 -15.14
N SER A 72 6.59 29.02 -14.87
CA SER A 72 7.35 30.25 -14.62
C SER A 72 8.19 30.13 -13.35
N GLU A 73 9.27 30.92 -13.24
CA GLU A 73 10.16 30.87 -12.07
C GLU A 73 9.43 31.16 -10.75
N TYR A 74 8.49 32.11 -10.77
CA TYR A 74 7.61 32.39 -9.64
C TYR A 74 6.79 31.16 -9.20
N ASN A 75 6.26 30.39 -10.16
CA ASN A 75 5.49 29.19 -9.86
C ASN A 75 6.36 28.03 -9.38
N LYS A 76 7.63 27.95 -9.84
CA LYS A 76 8.60 26.99 -9.32
C LYS A 76 8.88 27.24 -7.84
N GLU A 77 9.11 28.49 -7.45
CA GLU A 77 9.29 28.88 -6.04
C GLU A 77 8.05 28.53 -5.20
N ILE A 78 6.85 28.84 -5.70
CA ILE A 78 5.59 28.43 -5.05
C ILE A 78 5.51 26.91 -4.86
N THR A 79 6.00 26.13 -5.81
CA THR A 79 5.96 24.67 -5.75
C THR A 79 6.73 24.14 -4.54
N TYR A 80 7.82 24.78 -4.09
CA TYR A 80 8.53 24.35 -2.88
C TYR A 80 7.64 24.46 -1.63
N TYR A 81 6.87 25.55 -1.50
CA TYR A 81 5.94 25.73 -0.37
C TYR A 81 4.86 24.64 -0.31
N HIS A 82 4.47 24.07 -1.46
CA HIS A 82 3.49 23.00 -1.49
C HIS A 82 4.06 21.63 -1.06
N TYR A 83 5.37 21.44 -1.19
CA TYR A 83 6.01 20.13 -0.98
C TYR A 83 6.77 20.02 0.34
N PHE A 84 7.21 21.14 0.90
CA PHE A 84 8.00 21.22 2.13
C PHE A 84 7.27 21.99 3.23
N PRO A 85 7.55 21.70 4.51
CA PRO A 85 7.04 22.51 5.61
C PRO A 85 7.62 23.92 5.54
N ILE A 86 6.78 24.93 5.76
CA ILE A 86 7.20 26.35 5.74
C ILE A 86 8.37 26.64 6.70
N ASP A 87 8.38 26.00 7.87
CA ASP A 87 9.43 26.14 8.88
C ASP A 87 10.79 25.63 8.39
N PHE A 88 10.79 24.59 7.55
CA PHE A 88 12.01 24.09 6.92
C PHE A 88 12.50 25.08 5.88
N LEU A 89 11.61 25.56 5.00
CA LEU A 89 11.96 26.54 3.97
C LEU A 89 12.50 27.84 4.57
N ASN A 90 11.82 28.41 5.56
CA ASN A 90 12.27 29.60 6.27
C ASN A 90 13.60 29.41 7.00
N ASN A 91 13.93 28.18 7.40
CA ASN A 91 15.20 27.88 8.07
C ASN A 91 16.39 27.85 7.10
N ILE A 92 16.17 27.33 5.90
CA ILE A 92 17.24 27.19 4.91
C ILE A 92 17.34 28.41 4.01
N PHE A 93 16.25 29.15 3.79
CA PHE A 93 16.22 30.27 2.86
C PHE A 93 17.24 31.35 3.24
N LYS A 94 18.17 31.61 2.31
CA LYS A 94 19.06 32.75 2.36
C LYS A 94 18.63 33.71 1.27
N TRP A 95 18.59 35.00 1.57
CA TRP A 95 18.09 36.05 0.66
C TRP A 95 18.80 36.11 -0.71
N ASP A 96 19.98 35.50 -0.83
CA ASP A 96 20.85 35.49 -2.00
C ASP A 96 20.88 34.17 -2.77
N ALA A 97 20.11 33.15 -2.37
CA ALA A 97 20.12 31.83 -3.01
C ALA A 97 18.71 31.24 -3.16
N SER A 98 18.48 30.50 -4.26
CA SER A 98 17.24 29.74 -4.45
C SER A 98 17.12 28.59 -3.45
N TYR A 99 15.89 28.08 -3.23
CA TYR A 99 15.69 26.87 -2.41
C TYR A 99 16.47 25.67 -2.96
N ALA A 100 16.46 25.50 -4.29
CA ALA A 100 17.17 24.42 -4.97
C ALA A 100 18.68 24.41 -4.63
N GLU A 101 19.34 25.54 -4.87
CA GLU A 101 20.78 25.69 -4.63
C GLU A 101 21.12 25.52 -3.15
N THR A 102 20.30 26.09 -2.27
CA THR A 102 20.48 25.97 -0.83
C THR A 102 20.42 24.50 -0.38
N ILE A 103 19.42 23.73 -0.83
CA ILE A 103 19.29 22.32 -0.47
C ILE A 103 20.49 21.52 -1.00
N ILE A 104 20.89 21.75 -2.26
CA ILE A 104 21.99 21.01 -2.90
C ILE A 104 23.32 21.29 -2.19
N ASN A 105 23.62 22.55 -1.93
CA ASN A 105 24.89 22.99 -1.35
C ASN A 105 25.04 22.57 0.12
N ASN A 106 23.93 22.40 0.86
CA ASN A 106 23.94 22.06 2.28
C ASN A 106 23.41 20.65 2.57
N LYS A 107 23.38 19.77 1.55
CA LYS A 107 22.75 18.43 1.66
C LYS A 107 23.31 17.57 2.80
N ASP A 108 24.61 17.65 3.10
CA ASP A 108 25.22 16.80 4.13
C ASP A 108 24.92 17.31 5.55
N GLU A 109 24.51 18.57 5.67
CA GLU A 109 24.05 19.17 6.92
C GLU A 109 22.55 18.93 7.14
N ILE A 110 21.74 19.03 6.08
CA ILE A 110 20.28 18.94 6.11
C ILE A 110 19.79 17.50 6.33
N PHE A 111 20.42 16.51 5.68
CA PHE A 111 19.96 15.12 5.73
C PHE A 111 20.59 14.36 6.91
N LYS A 112 19.75 13.70 7.71
CA LYS A 112 20.17 12.80 8.80
C LYS A 112 19.42 11.47 8.73
N ASP A 113 20.07 10.40 9.17
CA ASP A 113 19.56 9.05 9.02
C ASP A 113 18.45 8.71 10.03
N ASN A 114 17.57 7.80 9.63
CA ASN A 114 16.57 7.16 10.51
C ASN A 114 15.64 8.13 11.25
N LEU A 115 15.33 9.30 10.69
CA LEU A 115 14.46 10.28 11.35
C LEU A 115 12.96 10.03 11.14
N CYS A 116 12.55 9.52 9.98
CA CYS A 116 11.15 9.50 9.58
C CYS A 116 10.40 8.22 10.00
N HIS A 117 9.08 8.24 9.84
CA HIS A 117 8.22 7.08 10.11
C HIS A 117 8.57 5.88 9.24
N SER A 118 8.96 6.09 7.98
CA SER A 118 9.34 5.01 7.07
C SER A 118 10.56 4.23 7.55
N CYS A 119 11.61 4.91 8.03
CA CYS A 119 12.80 4.26 8.57
C CYS A 119 12.55 3.55 9.91
N ASN A 120 11.57 4.01 10.68
CA ASN A 120 11.23 3.48 11.99
C ASN A 120 9.99 2.57 11.98
N LEU A 121 9.45 2.24 10.79
CA LEU A 121 8.23 1.45 10.59
C LEU A 121 7.04 1.91 11.45
N LYS A 122 6.89 3.23 11.60
CA LYS A 122 5.76 3.86 12.30
C LYS A 122 4.74 4.40 11.31
N THR A 123 3.51 4.58 11.78
CA THR A 123 2.48 5.32 11.06
C THR A 123 2.54 6.79 11.50
N PRO A 124 2.49 7.76 10.57
CA PRO A 124 2.28 9.16 10.93
C PRO A 124 1.08 9.32 11.87
N LYS A 125 1.06 10.37 12.69
CA LYS A 125 -0.06 10.64 13.60
C LYS A 125 -1.24 11.32 12.89
N TYR A 126 -0.97 12.14 11.87
CA TYR A 126 -2.01 12.76 11.05
C TYR A 126 -2.33 11.96 9.78
N ASP A 127 -3.46 12.27 9.17
CA ASP A 127 -3.90 11.74 7.88
C ASP A 127 -3.50 12.69 6.74
N TYR A 128 -3.10 12.12 5.61
CA TYR A 128 -2.74 12.82 4.39
C TYR A 128 -3.96 13.44 3.70
N CYS A 129 -5.11 12.78 3.81
CA CYS A 129 -6.35 13.24 3.20
C CYS A 129 -7.57 12.68 3.94
N ILE A 130 -8.74 13.25 3.66
CA ILE A 130 -10.01 12.75 4.21
C ILE A 130 -10.42 11.42 3.53
N PRO A 131 -11.24 10.58 4.18
CA PRO A 131 -11.67 9.27 3.65
C PRO A 131 -12.30 9.29 2.26
N MET A 132 -12.86 10.41 1.83
CA MET A 132 -13.44 10.57 0.49
C MET A 132 -12.38 10.56 -0.62
N TYR A 133 -11.14 10.98 -0.35
CA TYR A 133 -10.09 11.17 -1.37
C TYR A 133 -8.99 10.09 -1.35
N GLY A 134 -9.09 9.10 -0.46
CA GLY A 134 -8.06 8.09 -0.34
C GLY A 134 -8.49 6.83 0.40
N SER A 135 -7.90 5.70 0.00
CA SER A 135 -7.95 4.46 0.78
C SER A 135 -7.34 4.69 2.18
N LYS A 136 -7.64 3.81 3.14
CA LYS A 136 -7.01 3.87 4.48
C LYS A 136 -5.48 3.99 4.38
N PHE A 137 -4.85 3.20 3.53
CA PHE A 137 -3.40 3.22 3.33
C PHE A 137 -2.93 4.58 2.77
N LYS A 138 -3.61 5.13 1.75
CA LYS A 138 -3.27 6.44 1.20
C LYS A 138 -3.45 7.57 2.20
N ARG A 139 -4.44 7.46 3.09
CA ARG A 139 -4.60 8.42 4.20
C ARG A 139 -3.44 8.35 5.18
N GLU A 140 -2.94 7.17 5.50
CA GLU A 140 -1.86 7.01 6.48
C GLU A 140 -0.47 7.31 5.88
N TYR A 141 -0.26 7.01 4.59
CA TYR A 141 1.08 7.01 3.97
C TYR A 141 1.17 7.84 2.68
N GLY A 142 0.19 8.70 2.39
CA GLY A 142 0.13 9.47 1.14
C GLY A 142 1.36 10.34 0.86
N TRP A 143 1.96 10.94 1.89
CA TRP A 143 3.24 11.66 1.78
C TRP A 143 4.35 10.77 1.24
N TYR A 144 4.46 9.54 1.75
CA TYR A 144 5.47 8.57 1.31
C TYR A 144 5.20 8.01 -0.09
N ILE A 145 3.92 7.90 -0.49
CA ILE A 145 3.54 7.58 -1.87
C ILE A 145 4.05 8.66 -2.81
N LEU A 146 3.81 9.94 -2.47
CA LEU A 146 4.29 11.07 -3.27
C LEU A 146 5.83 11.15 -3.29
N GLN A 147 6.50 10.95 -2.16
CA GLN A 147 7.97 10.85 -2.13
C GLN A 147 8.50 9.73 -3.04
N LYS A 148 7.82 8.57 -3.06
CA LYS A 148 8.21 7.46 -3.95
C LYS A 148 8.02 7.84 -5.42
N GLU A 149 6.97 8.55 -5.80
CA GLU A 149 6.82 9.05 -7.17
C GLU A 149 7.97 9.97 -7.57
N LEU A 150 8.34 10.92 -6.71
CA LEU A 150 9.46 11.83 -6.94
C LEU A 150 10.79 11.06 -7.02
N GLU A 151 11.01 10.05 -6.17
CA GLU A 151 12.18 9.17 -6.23
C GLU A 151 12.30 8.41 -7.55
N LEU A 152 11.17 8.05 -8.16
CA LEU A 152 11.09 7.42 -9.48
C LEU A 152 11.15 8.43 -10.64
N GLY A 153 11.35 9.72 -10.35
CA GLY A 153 11.44 10.78 -11.35
C GLY A 153 10.08 11.18 -11.92
N ILE A 154 9.02 11.15 -11.12
CA ILE A 154 7.64 11.41 -11.58
C ILE A 154 7.06 12.63 -10.84
N LEU A 155 6.84 13.72 -11.57
CA LEU A 155 6.06 14.88 -11.14
C LEU A 155 5.17 15.30 -12.32
N TYR A 156 4.08 14.55 -12.53
CA TYR A 156 3.22 14.72 -13.71
C TYR A 156 2.85 16.21 -13.96
N PRO A 157 3.00 16.72 -15.20
CA PRO A 157 3.36 16.00 -16.42
C PRO A 157 4.86 15.93 -16.72
N THR A 158 5.73 16.27 -15.78
CA THR A 158 7.19 16.25 -15.91
C THR A 158 7.79 14.93 -15.40
N PHE A 159 8.81 14.43 -16.11
CA PHE A 159 9.46 13.15 -15.81
C PHE A 159 10.98 13.24 -15.96
N LEU A 160 11.72 12.49 -15.13
CA LEU A 160 13.15 12.21 -15.30
C LEU A 160 13.29 10.76 -15.78
N LEU A 161 13.36 10.56 -17.09
CA LEU A 161 13.28 9.22 -17.71
C LEU A 161 14.41 8.27 -17.28
N ASP A 162 15.57 8.82 -16.92
CA ASP A 162 16.71 8.08 -16.38
C ASP A 162 16.46 7.50 -14.98
N GLN A 163 15.49 8.04 -14.25
CA GLN A 163 15.08 7.57 -12.92
C GLN A 163 13.90 6.58 -12.96
N VAL A 164 13.21 6.48 -14.09
CA VAL A 164 12.02 5.65 -14.26
C VAL A 164 12.41 4.16 -14.37
N PRO A 165 11.83 3.26 -13.57
CA PRO A 165 12.09 1.82 -13.67
C PRO A 165 11.64 1.22 -15.00
N ASN A 166 12.39 0.21 -15.47
CA ASN A 166 12.07 -0.53 -16.70
C ASN A 166 10.65 -1.13 -16.67
N ASP A 167 10.16 -1.54 -15.51
CA ASP A 167 8.82 -2.10 -15.32
C ASP A 167 7.68 -1.16 -15.75
N ILE A 168 7.90 0.15 -15.69
CA ILE A 168 6.89 1.17 -16.00
C ILE A 168 7.29 2.15 -17.12
N ILE A 169 8.48 1.99 -17.70
CA ILE A 169 9.03 2.97 -18.66
C ILE A 169 8.16 3.09 -19.92
N SER A 170 7.62 1.98 -20.43
CA SER A 170 6.76 2.01 -21.62
C SER A 170 5.47 2.76 -21.35
N GLN A 171 4.84 2.57 -20.18
CA GLN A 171 3.64 3.29 -19.77
C GLN A 171 3.91 4.79 -19.62
N VAL A 172 5.08 5.17 -19.08
CA VAL A 172 5.48 6.58 -18.95
C VAL A 172 5.68 7.21 -20.32
N LEU A 173 6.38 6.54 -21.25
CA LEU A 173 6.59 7.05 -22.61
C LEU A 173 5.26 7.24 -23.35
N SER A 174 4.35 6.28 -23.29
CA SER A 174 3.01 6.41 -23.86
C SER A 174 2.20 7.54 -23.21
N LEU A 175 2.31 7.72 -21.89
CA LEU A 175 1.64 8.82 -21.20
C LEU A 175 2.17 10.19 -21.65
N ILE A 176 3.49 10.32 -21.87
CA ILE A 176 4.13 11.55 -22.37
C ILE A 176 3.63 11.87 -23.78
N GLU A 177 3.57 10.87 -24.66
CA GLU A 177 3.06 11.03 -26.03
C GLU A 177 1.62 11.54 -26.02
N LEU A 178 0.74 10.91 -25.24
CA LEU A 178 -0.66 11.34 -25.09
C LEU A 178 -0.78 12.75 -24.48
N THR A 179 0.06 13.07 -23.50
CA THR A 179 0.04 14.40 -22.85
C THR A 179 0.52 15.52 -23.78
N SER A 180 1.27 15.17 -24.83
CA SER A 180 1.78 16.13 -25.83
C SER A 180 0.76 16.46 -26.94
N LEU A 181 -0.37 15.74 -26.98
CA LEU A 181 -1.43 15.99 -27.96
C LEU A 181 -2.13 17.31 -27.66
N LYS A 182 -2.41 18.09 -28.72
CA LYS A 182 -3.21 19.33 -28.61
C LYS A 182 -4.64 19.04 -28.17
N GLU A 183 -5.21 17.95 -28.70
CA GLU A 183 -6.54 17.44 -28.37
C GLU A 183 -6.48 15.91 -28.31
N MET A 184 -7.16 15.32 -27.33
CA MET A 184 -7.27 13.87 -27.16
C MET A 184 -8.68 13.42 -27.56
N THR A 185 -8.78 12.30 -28.28
CA THR A 185 -10.05 11.60 -28.45
C THR A 185 -10.54 11.02 -27.11
N PRO A 186 -11.84 10.67 -26.97
CA PRO A 186 -12.34 10.01 -25.76
C PRO A 186 -11.58 8.72 -25.41
N GLU A 187 -11.17 7.93 -26.42
CA GLU A 187 -10.38 6.71 -26.26
C GLU A 187 -8.98 7.04 -25.71
N GLN A 188 -8.31 8.05 -26.29
CA GLN A 188 -6.99 8.51 -25.84
C GLN A 188 -7.03 9.08 -24.42
N ALA A 189 -8.08 9.85 -24.07
CA ALA A 189 -8.25 10.37 -22.71
C ALA A 189 -8.48 9.24 -21.69
N LYS A 190 -9.21 8.19 -22.06
CA LYS A 190 -9.40 6.99 -21.24
C LYS A 190 -8.10 6.22 -21.06
N GLU A 191 -7.32 6.08 -22.14
CA GLU A 191 -5.99 5.45 -22.10
C GLU A 191 -5.02 6.24 -21.22
N HIS A 192 -4.95 7.55 -21.39
CA HIS A 192 -4.16 8.47 -20.55
C HIS A 192 -4.47 8.29 -19.07
N SER A 193 -5.75 8.33 -18.70
CA SER A 193 -6.20 8.12 -17.31
C SER A 193 -5.82 6.73 -16.77
N SER A 194 -5.92 5.70 -17.61
CA SER A 194 -5.52 4.33 -17.26
C SER A 194 -4.02 4.23 -17.01
N LEU A 195 -3.18 4.76 -17.90
CA LEU A 195 -1.73 4.77 -17.79
C LEU A 195 -1.27 5.56 -16.57
N TYR A 196 -1.82 6.75 -16.37
CA TYR A 196 -1.56 7.56 -15.18
C TYR A 196 -1.87 6.78 -13.90
N LYS A 197 -3.01 6.10 -13.85
CA LYS A 197 -3.38 5.27 -12.70
C LYS A 197 -2.43 4.08 -12.49
N GLN A 198 -1.97 3.43 -13.56
CA GLN A 198 -1.01 2.32 -13.46
C GLN A 198 0.32 2.79 -12.87
N ILE A 199 0.84 3.91 -13.35
CA ILE A 199 2.07 4.53 -12.85
C ILE A 199 1.94 4.90 -11.36
N LYS A 200 0.83 5.55 -10.98
CA LYS A 200 0.54 5.90 -9.57
C LYS A 200 0.42 4.65 -8.68
N ASN A 201 -0.24 3.61 -9.15
CA ASN A 201 -0.37 2.34 -8.43
C ASN A 201 0.98 1.64 -8.25
N PHE A 202 1.91 1.76 -9.20
CA PHE A 202 3.25 1.20 -9.08
C PHE A 202 4.00 1.82 -7.89
N ALA A 203 4.03 3.16 -7.82
CA ALA A 203 4.63 3.88 -6.69
C ALA A 203 3.94 3.54 -5.35
N GLU A 204 2.60 3.54 -5.31
CA GLU A 204 1.87 3.15 -4.11
C GLU A 204 2.14 1.70 -3.69
N ASN A 205 2.28 0.76 -4.64
CA ASN A 205 2.59 -0.63 -4.36
C ASN A 205 3.99 -0.84 -3.77
N ALA A 206 4.98 -0.07 -4.21
CA ALA A 206 6.31 -0.08 -3.61
C ALA A 206 6.27 0.37 -2.13
N VAL A 207 5.48 1.40 -1.83
CA VAL A 207 5.30 1.87 -0.45
C VAL A 207 4.49 0.88 0.38
N ARG A 208 3.45 0.26 -0.20
CA ARG A 208 2.68 -0.80 0.46
C ARG A 208 3.57 -1.96 0.87
N GLU A 209 4.40 -2.44 -0.05
CA GLU A 209 5.34 -3.52 0.22
C GLU A 209 6.32 -3.18 1.35
N HIS A 210 6.89 -1.96 1.34
CA HIS A 210 7.77 -1.47 2.41
C HIS A 210 7.12 -1.51 3.79
N PHE A 211 5.84 -1.09 3.89
CA PHE A 211 5.09 -1.11 5.14
C PHE A 211 4.34 -2.43 5.40
N GLY A 212 4.63 -3.51 4.65
CA GLY A 212 3.98 -4.81 4.82
C GLY A 212 2.48 -4.84 4.48
N ALA A 213 1.99 -3.84 3.77
CA ALA A 213 0.62 -3.74 3.31
C ALA A 213 0.40 -4.45 1.97
N LYS A 214 -0.85 -4.88 1.75
CA LYS A 214 -1.26 -5.56 0.52
C LYS A 214 -1.15 -4.62 -0.69
N LYS A 215 -0.55 -5.11 -1.80
CA LYS A 215 -0.52 -4.41 -3.09
C LYS A 215 -1.94 -4.18 -3.65
N ILE A 216 -2.17 -3.02 -4.26
CA ILE A 216 -3.33 -2.71 -5.09
C ILE A 216 -3.36 -3.68 -6.27
N GLY A 217 -4.53 -4.23 -6.56
CA GLY A 217 -4.73 -5.13 -7.70
C GLY A 217 -4.38 -6.59 -7.42
N GLN A 218 -3.65 -6.90 -6.34
CA GLN A 218 -3.64 -8.27 -5.83
C GLN A 218 -5.01 -8.58 -5.21
N GLN A 219 -5.78 -9.46 -5.81
CA GLN A 219 -6.76 -10.24 -5.04
C GLN A 219 -5.95 -11.28 -4.25
N TRP A 220 -6.24 -11.42 -2.96
CA TRP A 220 -5.95 -12.71 -2.36
C TRP A 220 -7.02 -13.60 -2.98
N ASN A 221 -6.69 -14.75 -3.57
CA ASN A 221 -7.74 -15.75 -3.73
C ASN A 221 -8.30 -16.02 -2.32
N SER A 222 -9.59 -16.26 -2.21
CA SER A 222 -10.22 -16.35 -0.90
C SER A 222 -9.63 -17.48 -0.04
N GLU A 223 -9.06 -18.51 -0.66
CA GLU A 223 -8.23 -19.54 -0.03
C GLU A 223 -7.04 -18.93 0.73
N THR A 224 -6.22 -18.07 0.10
CA THR A 224 -5.07 -17.44 0.78
C THR A 224 -5.53 -16.46 1.86
N ASN A 225 -6.65 -15.76 1.65
CA ASN A 225 -7.21 -14.88 2.67
C ASN A 225 -7.69 -15.67 3.90
N LEU A 226 -8.35 -16.80 3.65
CA LEU A 226 -8.83 -17.72 4.68
C LEU A 226 -7.65 -18.33 5.46
N TYR A 227 -6.62 -18.80 4.75
CA TYR A 227 -5.38 -19.34 5.35
C TYR A 227 -4.72 -18.35 6.31
N LYS A 228 -4.57 -17.09 5.91
CA LYS A 228 -3.95 -16.07 6.78
C LYS A 228 -4.72 -15.83 8.06
N ILE A 229 -6.05 -15.71 7.98
CA ILE A 229 -6.89 -15.51 9.16
C ILE A 229 -6.77 -16.72 10.09
N ILE A 230 -6.77 -17.94 9.54
CA ILE A 230 -6.60 -19.16 10.32
C ILE A 230 -5.22 -19.22 10.98
N SER A 231 -4.15 -18.86 10.27
CA SER A 231 -2.80 -18.76 10.83
C SER A 231 -2.65 -17.73 11.94
N GLN A 232 -3.47 -16.69 11.94
CA GLN A 232 -3.50 -15.71 13.02
C GLN A 232 -4.27 -16.20 14.25
N ILE A 233 -5.36 -16.95 14.04
CA ILE A 233 -6.16 -17.54 15.13
C ILE A 233 -5.39 -18.67 15.82
N TYR A 234 -4.73 -19.54 15.04
CA TYR A 234 -4.01 -20.73 15.53
C TYR A 234 -2.50 -20.55 15.45
N VAL A 235 -1.98 -19.47 16.06
CA VAL A 235 -0.55 -19.10 15.98
C VAL A 235 0.40 -20.17 16.51
N ASN A 236 -0.07 -21.03 17.42
CA ASN A 236 0.73 -22.08 18.06
C ASN A 236 0.54 -23.47 17.43
N GLU A 237 -0.36 -23.62 16.47
CA GLU A 237 -0.63 -24.90 15.83
C GLU A 237 0.15 -25.05 14.52
N LYS A 238 0.42 -26.30 14.13
CA LYS A 238 0.97 -26.55 12.81
C LYS A 238 -0.16 -26.45 11.78
N ILE A 239 0.05 -25.67 10.72
CA ILE A 239 -0.95 -25.50 9.67
C ILE A 239 -0.31 -25.86 8.33
N TYR A 240 -0.95 -26.77 7.59
CA TYR A 240 -0.58 -27.08 6.22
C TYR A 240 -1.51 -26.34 5.26
N PHE A 241 -0.92 -25.73 4.24
CA PHE A 241 -1.63 -25.11 3.12
C PHE A 241 -1.45 -25.98 1.87
N HIS A 242 -2.54 -26.23 1.13
CA HIS A 242 -2.58 -27.16 -0.01
C HIS A 242 -2.08 -28.58 0.35
N TYR A 243 -2.66 -29.15 1.40
CA TYR A 243 -2.25 -30.42 1.97
C TYR A 243 -2.81 -31.62 1.19
N ARG A 244 -1.94 -32.56 0.78
CA ARG A 244 -2.32 -33.79 0.06
C ARG A 244 -1.94 -35.04 0.86
N PRO A 245 -2.73 -35.43 1.87
CA PRO A 245 -2.41 -36.62 2.63
C PRO A 245 -2.69 -37.90 1.82
N GLU A 246 -1.94 -38.96 2.12
CA GLU A 246 -2.10 -40.27 1.47
C GLU A 246 -3.54 -40.81 1.59
N TRP A 247 -4.19 -40.61 2.74
CA TRP A 247 -5.57 -41.05 3.00
C TRP A 247 -6.64 -40.31 2.19
N LEU A 248 -6.29 -39.19 1.54
CA LEU A 248 -7.20 -38.42 0.69
C LEU A 248 -7.06 -38.79 -0.80
N ASP A 249 -6.30 -39.84 -1.10
CA ASP A 249 -6.31 -40.54 -2.40
C ASP A 249 -6.06 -39.59 -3.58
N GLY A 250 -5.00 -38.78 -3.45
CA GLY A 250 -4.53 -37.82 -4.46
C GLY A 250 -5.26 -36.48 -4.49
N LEU A 251 -6.33 -36.30 -3.70
CA LEU A 251 -7.01 -35.00 -3.55
C LEU A 251 -6.22 -34.06 -2.63
N GLU A 252 -6.60 -32.78 -2.62
CA GLU A 252 -6.00 -31.73 -1.81
C GLU A 252 -6.99 -31.18 -0.79
N ILE A 253 -6.51 -30.80 0.38
CA ILE A 253 -7.19 -29.96 1.36
C ILE A 253 -6.57 -28.57 1.32
N ASP A 254 -7.38 -27.52 1.20
CA ASP A 254 -6.85 -26.15 1.14
C ASP A 254 -6.06 -25.82 2.41
N ILE A 255 -6.62 -26.09 3.59
CA ILE A 255 -5.98 -25.82 4.89
C ILE A 255 -6.23 -26.98 5.85
N TYR A 256 -5.18 -27.52 6.46
CA TYR A 256 -5.28 -28.61 7.43
C TYR A 256 -4.51 -28.30 8.72
N ILE A 257 -5.16 -28.49 9.87
CA ILE A 257 -4.59 -28.35 11.21
C ILE A 257 -4.56 -29.74 11.86
N PRO A 258 -3.41 -30.45 11.87
CA PRO A 258 -3.29 -31.82 12.34
C PRO A 258 -3.69 -32.00 13.80
N GLU A 259 -3.27 -31.08 14.66
CA GLU A 259 -3.46 -31.14 16.11
C GLU A 259 -4.95 -31.11 16.49
N LEU A 260 -5.77 -30.46 15.67
CA LEU A 260 -7.23 -30.39 15.83
C LEU A 260 -7.97 -31.42 14.97
N ASN A 261 -7.25 -32.21 14.16
CA ASN A 261 -7.77 -33.06 13.10
C ASN A 261 -8.85 -32.33 12.26
N LEU A 262 -8.50 -31.13 11.81
CA LEU A 262 -9.42 -30.17 11.19
C LEU A 262 -8.98 -29.79 9.78
N ALA A 263 -9.84 -30.04 8.81
CA ALA A 263 -9.72 -29.62 7.42
C ALA A 263 -10.65 -28.43 7.14
N ILE A 264 -10.15 -27.45 6.40
CA ILE A 264 -10.88 -26.24 6.02
C ILE A 264 -10.73 -26.02 4.51
N GLU A 265 -11.86 -25.79 3.84
CA GLU A 265 -11.98 -25.64 2.38
C GLU A 265 -12.67 -24.35 2.01
N TYR A 266 -12.20 -23.70 0.94
CA TYR A 266 -12.90 -22.60 0.31
C TYR A 266 -13.54 -23.03 -1.01
N GLN A 267 -14.86 -23.02 -1.03
CA GLN A 267 -15.69 -23.41 -2.16
C GLN A 267 -15.95 -22.20 -3.08
N GLY A 268 -15.07 -22.02 -4.08
CA GLY A 268 -15.20 -21.00 -5.12
C GLY A 268 -16.47 -21.13 -5.99
N ILE A 269 -16.77 -20.10 -6.79
CA ILE A 269 -17.96 -20.08 -7.69
C ILE A 269 -18.01 -21.26 -8.66
N GLN A 270 -16.84 -21.80 -9.01
CA GLN A 270 -16.70 -22.95 -9.87
C GLN A 270 -17.42 -24.19 -9.30
N HIS A 271 -17.58 -24.32 -7.98
CA HIS A 271 -18.32 -25.43 -7.36
C HIS A 271 -19.84 -25.34 -7.50
N TYR A 272 -20.35 -24.20 -7.96
CA TYR A 272 -21.79 -23.94 -8.07
C TYR A 272 -22.25 -23.76 -9.50
N LYS A 273 -21.34 -23.37 -10.42
CA LYS A 273 -21.67 -23.14 -11.83
C LYS A 273 -20.57 -23.65 -12.76
N PRO A 274 -20.95 -24.22 -13.91
CA PRO A 274 -20.01 -24.54 -14.98
C PRO A 274 -19.42 -23.26 -15.56
N LEU A 275 -18.10 -23.22 -15.69
CA LEU A 275 -17.38 -22.09 -16.27
C LEU A 275 -16.52 -22.59 -17.43
N LYS A 276 -16.62 -21.95 -18.60
CA LYS A 276 -15.91 -22.38 -19.82
C LYS A 276 -14.40 -22.50 -19.63
N HIS A 277 -13.79 -21.58 -18.87
CA HIS A 277 -12.34 -21.61 -18.59
C HIS A 277 -11.91 -22.76 -17.67
N TRP A 278 -12.85 -23.43 -17.00
CA TRP A 278 -12.62 -24.53 -16.04
C TRP A 278 -13.21 -25.85 -16.53
N GLY A 279 -13.17 -26.10 -17.84
CA GLY A 279 -13.66 -27.34 -18.46
C GLY A 279 -15.17 -27.42 -18.65
N GLY A 280 -15.91 -26.30 -18.52
CA GLY A 280 -17.36 -26.25 -18.77
C GLY A 280 -18.14 -27.20 -17.86
N GLU A 281 -19.09 -27.92 -18.44
CA GLU A 281 -19.96 -28.87 -17.72
C GLU A 281 -19.22 -30.13 -17.26
N GLU A 282 -18.34 -30.70 -18.08
CA GLU A 282 -17.56 -31.90 -17.72
C GLU A 282 -16.62 -31.62 -16.54
N GLY A 283 -15.96 -30.46 -16.57
CA GLY A 283 -15.13 -29.99 -15.45
C GLY A 283 -15.96 -29.74 -14.18
N PHE A 284 -17.21 -29.30 -14.31
CA PHE A 284 -18.12 -29.09 -13.19
C PHE A 284 -18.56 -30.41 -12.53
N VAL A 285 -18.95 -31.40 -13.34
CA VAL A 285 -19.31 -32.74 -12.86
C VAL A 285 -18.14 -33.40 -12.12
N THR A 286 -16.94 -33.31 -12.69
CA THR A 286 -15.72 -33.88 -12.10
C THR A 286 -15.39 -33.23 -10.75
N ARG A 287 -15.46 -31.90 -10.66
CA ARG A 287 -15.21 -31.17 -9.42
C ARG A 287 -16.22 -31.54 -8.33
N ARG A 288 -17.51 -31.66 -8.67
CA ARG A 288 -18.55 -32.10 -7.73
C ARG A 288 -18.34 -33.54 -7.25
N ALA A 289 -17.90 -34.44 -8.12
CA ALA A 289 -17.56 -35.81 -7.75
C ALA A 289 -16.37 -35.85 -6.77
N ASN A 290 -15.35 -35.02 -7.01
CA ASN A 290 -14.20 -34.87 -6.12
C ASN A 290 -14.60 -34.29 -4.75
N ASP A 291 -15.48 -33.30 -4.69
CA ASP A 291 -15.97 -32.73 -3.43
C ASP A 291 -16.72 -33.78 -2.58
N ILE A 292 -17.58 -34.57 -3.22
CA ILE A 292 -18.30 -35.66 -2.55
C ILE A 292 -17.33 -36.71 -2.03
N ARG A 293 -16.33 -37.10 -2.84
CA ARG A 293 -15.30 -38.06 -2.44
C ARG A 293 -14.46 -37.52 -1.28
N LYS A 294 -14.03 -36.26 -1.35
CA LYS A 294 -13.26 -35.58 -0.31
C LYS A 294 -14.02 -35.60 1.03
N LYS A 295 -15.30 -35.21 1.02
CA LYS A 295 -16.18 -35.28 2.20
C LYS A 295 -16.26 -36.67 2.82
N LYS A 296 -16.42 -37.69 1.98
CA LYS A 296 -16.50 -39.09 2.44
C LYS A 296 -15.17 -39.56 3.05
N LEU A 297 -14.04 -39.22 2.43
CA LEU A 297 -12.71 -39.59 2.94
C LEU A 297 -12.40 -38.89 4.26
N CYS A 298 -12.72 -37.60 4.41
CA CYS A 298 -12.62 -36.90 5.69
C CYS A 298 -13.47 -37.57 6.78
N GLN A 299 -14.72 -37.95 6.46
CA GLN A 299 -15.59 -38.66 7.40
C GLN A 299 -15.03 -40.02 7.84
N VAL A 300 -14.51 -40.81 6.90
CA VAL A 300 -13.92 -42.13 7.19
C VAL A 300 -12.66 -42.00 8.06
N HIS A 301 -11.82 -40.99 7.79
CA HIS A 301 -10.63 -40.71 8.58
C HIS A 301 -10.96 -40.05 9.94
N GLY A 302 -12.20 -39.59 10.15
CA GLY A 302 -12.61 -38.86 11.34
C GLY A 302 -12.16 -37.40 11.37
N THR A 303 -11.67 -36.86 10.24
CA THR A 303 -11.29 -35.45 10.10
C THR A 303 -12.53 -34.58 9.95
N LYS A 304 -12.61 -33.54 10.78
CA LYS A 304 -13.67 -32.54 10.71
C LYS A 304 -13.43 -31.65 9.49
N LEU A 305 -14.45 -31.42 8.67
CA LEU A 305 -14.35 -30.61 7.46
C LEU A 305 -15.25 -29.38 7.57
N ILE A 306 -14.68 -28.19 7.44
CA ILE A 306 -15.40 -26.91 7.45
C ILE A 306 -15.27 -26.25 6.09
N GLU A 307 -16.39 -25.81 5.54
CA GLU A 307 -16.45 -25.20 4.21
C GLU A 307 -16.84 -23.72 4.30
N PHE A 308 -16.15 -22.91 3.50
CA PHE A 308 -16.45 -21.50 3.28
C PHE A 308 -16.89 -21.31 1.84
N SER A 309 -18.10 -20.77 1.62
CA SER A 309 -18.63 -20.52 0.28
C SER A 309 -18.14 -19.20 -0.28
N TYR A 310 -18.02 -19.11 -1.61
CA TYR A 310 -17.75 -17.84 -2.30
C TYR A 310 -18.85 -16.78 -2.13
N LEU A 311 -20.04 -17.18 -1.68
CA LEU A 311 -21.12 -16.26 -1.31
C LEU A 311 -20.85 -15.57 0.03
N GLU A 312 -19.91 -16.09 0.82
CA GLU A 312 -19.53 -15.55 2.11
C GLU A 312 -18.36 -14.59 1.97
N LYS A 313 -18.51 -13.39 2.52
CA LYS A 313 -17.39 -12.47 2.64
C LYS A 313 -16.47 -12.96 3.76
N ILE A 314 -15.30 -13.47 3.41
CA ILE A 314 -14.30 -13.94 4.38
C ILE A 314 -13.76 -12.76 5.20
N THR A 315 -14.18 -12.67 6.47
CA THR A 315 -13.65 -11.73 7.47
C THR A 315 -13.18 -12.48 8.70
N GLU A 316 -12.36 -11.83 9.53
CA GLU A 316 -11.88 -12.40 10.80
C GLU A 316 -13.04 -12.85 11.70
N GLU A 317 -14.12 -12.05 11.77
CA GLU A 317 -15.28 -12.37 12.60
C GLU A 317 -16.02 -13.63 12.12
N LEU A 318 -16.24 -13.77 10.81
CA LEU A 318 -16.91 -14.96 10.25
C LEU A 318 -16.08 -16.22 10.48
N VAL A 319 -14.77 -16.13 10.24
CA VAL A 319 -13.86 -17.27 10.44
C VAL A 319 -13.85 -17.65 11.92
N ALA A 320 -13.69 -16.67 12.83
CA ALA A 320 -13.74 -16.92 14.26
C ALA A 320 -15.07 -17.55 14.70
N GLN A 321 -16.21 -17.09 14.17
CA GLN A 321 -17.53 -17.65 14.49
C GLN A 321 -17.67 -19.11 14.03
N LYS A 322 -17.25 -19.43 12.80
CA LYS A 322 -17.34 -20.81 12.28
C LYS A 322 -16.37 -21.77 12.98
N LEU A 323 -15.24 -21.25 13.45
CA LEU A 323 -14.22 -22.03 14.12
C LEU A 323 -14.39 -22.08 15.65
N GLU A 324 -15.22 -21.21 16.24
CA GLU A 324 -15.53 -21.13 17.68
C GLU A 324 -15.78 -22.50 18.34
N PRO A 325 -16.60 -23.41 17.77
CA PRO A 325 -16.86 -24.72 18.38
C PRO A 325 -15.62 -25.62 18.49
N TYR A 326 -14.54 -25.26 17.80
CA TYR A 326 -13.28 -25.98 17.72
C TYR A 326 -12.12 -25.23 18.40
N ILE A 327 -12.37 -24.02 18.91
CA ILE A 327 -11.40 -23.22 19.68
C ILE A 327 -11.34 -23.66 21.15
N ALA A 328 -12.42 -24.25 21.68
CA ALA A 328 -12.57 -24.58 23.11
C ALA A 328 -12.08 -25.99 23.52
N GLN A 329 -11.10 -26.55 22.83
CA GLN A 329 -10.37 -27.76 23.28
C GLN A 329 -8.89 -27.48 23.63
N LEU A 330 -8.52 -26.20 23.73
CA LEU A 330 -7.35 -25.72 24.45
C LEU A 330 -7.73 -25.42 25.90
#